data_AF-A0A2D6YH01-F1
#
_entry.id   AF-A0A2D6YH01-F1
#
_cell.length_a   1.000
_cell.length_b   1.000
_cell.length_c   1.000
_cell.angle_alpha   90.00
_cell.angle_beta   90.00
_cell.angle_gamma   90.00
#
_symmetry.space_group_name_H-M   'P 1'
#
loop_
_entity.id
_entity.type
_entity.pdbx_description
1 polymer ?
#
loop_
_entity_poly.entity_id
_entity_poly.type
_entity_poly.pdbx_seq_one_letter_code
_entity_poly.pdbx_strand_id
1 'polypeptide(L)'
;MIQNTLFHKVHRLAPIPLVLLCAACVGSSKTFLPDGSEGYVVTCSGSMLSWGDCEAKAGSLCGAGGYEIVSKNANQQNVSSSERSMMIACNSRREPTTTDKLIQKSQEMLDEGVDKGKELLDEGEDLLDEGVEKVKELF
;
A
#
# COMPACT_ATOMS: atom_id res chain seq x y z
N MET A 1 -27.58 25.19 -24.68
CA MET A 1 -27.78 23.86 -25.30
C MET A 1 -26.91 23.80 -26.55
N ILE A 2 -25.67 23.31 -26.41
CA ILE A 2 -24.67 23.28 -27.48
C ILE A 2 -24.37 21.80 -27.71
N GLN A 3 -24.99 21.21 -28.74
CA GLN A 3 -24.68 19.86 -29.22
C GLN A 3 -23.72 20.01 -30.42
N ASN A 4 -22.52 19.51 -30.20
CA ASN A 4 -21.29 19.82 -30.89
C ASN A 4 -21.15 18.94 -32.15
N THR A 5 -21.33 19.51 -33.34
CA THR A 5 -21.24 18.86 -34.66
C THR A 5 -19.80 18.55 -35.12
N LEU A 6 -18.87 18.33 -34.17
CA LEU A 6 -17.44 18.16 -34.45
C LEU A 6 -16.95 16.71 -34.54
N PHE A 7 -17.75 15.73 -34.13
CA PHE A 7 -17.30 14.32 -34.09
C PHE A 7 -17.37 13.58 -35.43
N HIS A 8 -17.97 14.15 -36.47
CA HIS A 8 -18.17 13.44 -37.74
C HIS A 8 -16.98 13.54 -38.71
N LYS A 9 -15.99 14.42 -38.45
CA LYS A 9 -14.89 14.67 -39.39
C LYS A 9 -13.62 13.86 -39.09
N VAL A 10 -13.56 13.18 -37.94
CA VAL A 10 -12.40 12.35 -37.54
C VAL A 10 -12.48 10.90 -38.04
N HIS A 11 -13.57 10.51 -38.70
CA HIS A 11 -13.81 9.14 -39.20
C HIS A 11 -13.12 8.83 -40.56
N ARG A 12 -12.18 9.67 -41.00
CA ARG A 12 -11.45 9.48 -42.28
C ARG A 12 -9.96 9.22 -42.12
N LEU A 13 -9.52 8.68 -40.98
CA LEU A 13 -8.15 8.16 -40.84
C LEU A 13 -8.14 6.89 -39.99
N ALA A 14 -7.76 5.78 -40.63
CA ALA A 14 -7.22 4.52 -40.09
C ALA A 14 -8.03 3.74 -39.03
N PRO A 15 -8.27 2.42 -39.22
CA PRO A 15 -8.81 1.58 -38.15
C PRO A 15 -7.72 1.38 -37.09
N ILE A 16 -7.83 2.10 -35.97
CA ILE A 16 -7.04 1.79 -34.77
C ILE A 16 -7.69 0.56 -34.13
N PRO A 17 -6.99 -0.58 -34.02
CA PRO A 17 -7.54 -1.72 -33.30
C PRO A 17 -7.60 -1.33 -31.82
N LEU A 18 -8.82 -1.23 -31.29
CA LEU A 18 -9.04 -1.11 -29.85
C LEU A 18 -8.65 -2.45 -29.22
N VAL A 19 -7.36 -2.60 -28.92
CA VAL A 19 -6.85 -3.70 -28.10
C VAL A 19 -7.42 -3.49 -26.69
N LEU A 20 -8.48 -4.22 -26.36
CA LEU A 20 -8.93 -4.37 -24.98
C LEU A 20 -7.82 -5.08 -24.21
N LEU A 21 -7.03 -4.33 -23.43
CA LEU A 21 -6.19 -4.91 -22.41
C LEU A 21 -7.12 -5.59 -21.39
N CYS A 22 -7.16 -6.92 -21.39
CA CYS A 22 -7.76 -7.67 -20.30
C CYS A 22 -6.95 -7.38 -19.03
N ALA A 23 -7.45 -6.46 -18.20
CA ALA A 23 -6.84 -6.14 -16.93
C ALA A 23 -6.91 -7.38 -16.02
N ALA A 24 -5.73 -7.84 -15.61
CA ALA A 24 -5.57 -8.74 -14.49
C ALA A 24 -6.20 -8.10 -13.24
N CYS A 25 -7.21 -8.72 -12.64
CA CYS A 25 -7.87 -8.21 -11.44
C CYS A 25 -7.44 -9.04 -10.23
N VAL A 26 -6.74 -8.41 -9.30
CA VAL A 26 -6.39 -9.00 -7.99
C VAL A 26 -7.22 -8.32 -6.90
N GLY A 27 -8.08 -9.11 -6.26
CA GLY A 27 -9.02 -8.68 -5.23
C GLY A 27 -8.71 -9.31 -3.87
N SER A 28 -9.25 -8.70 -2.82
CA SER A 28 -9.18 -9.25 -1.47
C SER A 28 -10.37 -8.80 -0.64
N SER A 29 -10.98 -9.72 0.09
CA SER A 29 -12.14 -9.49 0.96
C SER A 29 -11.96 -10.14 2.32
N LYS A 30 -12.37 -9.47 3.40
CA LYS A 30 -12.36 -10.06 4.74
C LYS A 30 -13.41 -11.16 4.88
N THR A 31 -13.11 -12.20 5.65
CA THR A 31 -13.99 -13.33 5.93
C THR A 31 -13.66 -13.95 7.29
N PHE A 32 -14.46 -14.93 7.70
CA PHE A 32 -14.19 -15.76 8.88
C PHE A 32 -13.75 -17.16 8.45
N LEU A 33 -12.72 -17.67 9.11
CA LEU A 33 -12.12 -18.97 8.84
C LEU A 33 -12.92 -20.10 9.51
N PRO A 34 -12.66 -21.36 9.14
CA PRO A 34 -13.31 -22.52 9.76
C PRO A 34 -13.10 -22.65 11.28
N ASP A 35 -12.02 -22.09 11.82
CA ASP A 35 -11.77 -22.05 13.26
C ASP A 35 -12.49 -20.88 13.97
N GLY A 36 -13.18 -20.02 13.21
CA GLY A 36 -13.85 -18.83 13.70
C GLY A 36 -12.95 -17.58 13.76
N SER A 37 -11.67 -17.66 13.40
CA SER A 37 -10.80 -16.49 13.36
C SER A 37 -11.09 -15.60 12.14
N GLU A 38 -10.68 -14.34 12.21
CA GLU A 38 -10.71 -13.45 11.04
C GLU A 38 -9.62 -13.86 10.03
N GLY A 39 -9.92 -13.67 8.74
CA GLY A 39 -8.93 -13.78 7.67
C GLY A 39 -9.42 -13.17 6.36
N TYR A 40 -8.77 -13.52 5.26
CA TYR A 40 -9.00 -12.88 3.97
C TYR A 40 -9.18 -13.90 2.85
N VAL A 41 -10.15 -13.67 1.98
CA VAL A 41 -10.26 -14.30 0.68
C VAL A 41 -9.51 -13.43 -0.33
N VAL A 42 -8.47 -13.97 -0.93
CA VAL A 42 -7.71 -13.34 -2.01
C VAL A 42 -8.16 -13.96 -3.33
N THR A 43 -8.54 -13.14 -4.29
CA THR A 43 -8.97 -13.55 -5.63
C THR A 43 -7.99 -13.01 -6.66
N CYS A 44 -7.49 -13.85 -7.56
CA CYS A 44 -6.57 -13.45 -8.63
C CYS A 44 -7.09 -14.05 -9.93
N SER A 45 -7.89 -13.26 -10.64
CA SER A 45 -8.57 -13.68 -11.86
C SER A 45 -7.91 -13.03 -13.07
N GLY A 46 -7.51 -13.86 -14.03
CA GLY A 46 -6.94 -13.40 -15.29
C GLY A 46 -5.91 -14.36 -15.85
N SER A 47 -5.84 -14.43 -17.18
CA SER A 47 -4.94 -15.32 -17.93
C SER A 47 -3.45 -15.02 -17.67
N MET A 48 -3.15 -13.78 -17.26
CA MET A 48 -1.79 -13.33 -16.94
C MET A 48 -1.43 -13.45 -15.46
N LEU A 49 -2.42 -13.70 -14.59
CA LEU A 49 -2.17 -13.84 -13.15
C LEU A 49 -1.83 -15.28 -12.80
N SER A 50 -0.93 -15.43 -11.85
CA SER A 50 -0.45 -16.68 -11.29
C SER A 50 -0.79 -16.80 -9.81
N TRP A 51 -0.52 -17.95 -9.20
CA TRP A 51 -0.58 -18.08 -7.74
C TRP A 51 0.38 -17.13 -7.03
N GLY A 52 1.50 -16.76 -7.68
CA GLY A 52 2.45 -15.79 -7.14
C GLY A 52 1.84 -14.41 -6.92
N ASP A 53 0.88 -13.99 -7.75
CA ASP A 53 0.17 -12.72 -7.57
C ASP A 53 -0.78 -12.74 -6.36
N CYS A 54 -1.40 -13.89 -6.11
CA CYS A 54 -2.18 -14.10 -4.88
C CYS A 54 -1.29 -14.07 -3.65
N GLU A 55 -0.13 -14.72 -3.73
CA GLU A 55 0.84 -14.78 -2.65
C GLU A 55 1.45 -13.40 -2.37
N ALA A 56 1.71 -12.61 -3.41
CA ALA A 56 2.13 -11.21 -3.27
C ALA A 56 1.03 -10.34 -2.64
N LYS A 57 -0.23 -10.49 -3.06
CA LYS A 57 -1.35 -9.77 -2.44
C LYS A 57 -1.54 -10.16 -0.98
N ALA A 58 -1.45 -11.44 -0.64
CA ALA A 58 -1.52 -11.92 0.74
C ALA A 58 -0.36 -11.39 1.60
N GLY A 59 0.86 -11.35 1.04
CA GLY A 59 2.00 -10.71 1.68
C GLY A 59 1.78 -9.22 1.95
N SER A 60 1.19 -8.50 1.00
CA SER A 60 0.80 -7.09 1.20
C SER A 60 -0.31 -6.90 2.24
N LEU A 61 -1.22 -7.86 2.40
CA LEU A 61 -2.30 -7.79 3.39
C LEU A 61 -1.80 -8.06 4.82
N CYS A 62 -0.88 -9.01 4.99
CA CYS A 62 -0.43 -9.46 6.31
C CYS A 62 0.95 -8.92 6.72
N GLY A 63 1.69 -8.28 5.82
CA GLY A 63 2.97 -7.64 6.08
C GLY A 63 4.07 -8.60 6.56
N ALA A 64 5.01 -8.09 7.35
CA ALA A 64 6.16 -8.84 7.87
C ALA A 64 5.77 -10.01 8.81
N GLY A 65 4.53 -10.00 9.34
CA GLY A 65 3.98 -11.12 10.11
C GLY A 65 3.86 -12.40 9.28
N GLY A 66 3.74 -12.27 7.96
CA GLY A 66 3.47 -13.38 7.06
C GLY A 66 2.03 -13.90 7.20
N TYR A 67 1.71 -14.92 6.42
CA TYR A 67 0.39 -15.50 6.36
C TYR A 67 0.45 -17.02 6.21
N GLU A 68 -0.62 -17.67 6.59
CA GLU A 68 -0.87 -19.08 6.35
C GLU A 68 -2.01 -19.23 5.35
N ILE A 69 -1.88 -20.19 4.44
CA ILE A 69 -2.91 -20.46 3.44
C ILE A 69 -3.83 -21.56 3.97
N VAL A 70 -5.05 -21.17 4.32
CA VAL A 70 -6.03 -22.04 4.99
C VAL A 70 -6.83 -22.85 3.97
N SER A 71 -7.05 -22.29 2.79
CA SER A 71 -7.70 -23.00 1.69
C SER A 71 -7.28 -22.41 0.36
N LYS A 72 -7.00 -23.25 -0.64
CA LYS A 72 -6.83 -22.84 -2.04
C LYS A 72 -7.96 -23.47 -2.84
N ASN A 73 -8.81 -22.65 -3.44
CA ASN A 73 -9.79 -23.11 -4.41
C ASN A 73 -9.21 -22.93 -5.81
N ALA A 74 -8.89 -24.05 -6.45
CA ALA A 74 -8.76 -24.12 -7.90
C ALA A 74 -10.13 -24.56 -8.42
N ASN A 75 -11.04 -23.62 -8.72
CA ASN A 75 -12.33 -24.02 -9.27
C ASN A 75 -12.11 -24.64 -10.66
N GLN A 76 -12.19 -25.97 -10.72
CA GLN A 76 -12.27 -26.77 -11.93
C GLN A 76 -13.73 -27.05 -12.30
N GLN A 77 -14.61 -26.04 -12.37
CA GLN A 77 -15.93 -26.25 -12.93
C GLN A 77 -16.52 -24.95 -13.52
N ASN A 78 -16.44 -24.86 -14.85
CA ASN A 78 -17.36 -24.13 -15.75
C ASN A 78 -17.67 -22.65 -15.44
N VAL A 79 -16.64 -21.81 -15.32
CA VAL A 79 -16.63 -20.40 -15.78
C VAL A 79 -15.21 -20.12 -16.26
N SER A 80 -15.07 -19.44 -17.42
CA SER A 80 -13.82 -19.14 -18.14
C SER A 80 -12.54 -19.32 -17.31
N SER A 81 -11.85 -20.45 -17.54
CA SER A 81 -10.72 -20.97 -16.78
C SER A 81 -9.60 -19.96 -16.50
N SER A 82 -9.69 -19.18 -15.41
CA SER A 82 -8.58 -18.49 -14.74
C SER A 82 -8.95 -17.86 -13.40
N GLU A 83 -10.08 -18.25 -12.78
CA GLU A 83 -10.44 -17.76 -11.44
C GLU A 83 -9.70 -18.56 -10.37
N ARG A 84 -8.68 -17.95 -9.77
CA ARG A 84 -7.94 -18.51 -8.63
C ARG A 84 -8.34 -17.77 -7.39
N SER A 85 -8.64 -18.50 -6.31
CA SER A 85 -8.91 -17.88 -5.01
C SER A 85 -8.29 -18.68 -3.88
N MET A 86 -7.85 -17.97 -2.85
CA MET A 86 -7.36 -18.58 -1.62
C MET A 86 -7.83 -17.84 -0.38
N MET A 87 -8.02 -18.59 0.69
CA MET A 87 -8.25 -18.06 2.02
C MET A 87 -6.94 -18.07 2.78
N ILE A 88 -6.63 -16.96 3.43
CA ILE A 88 -5.42 -16.80 4.24
C ILE A 88 -5.77 -16.29 5.63
N ALA A 89 -5.03 -16.80 6.61
CA ALA A 89 -4.94 -16.24 7.95
C ALA A 89 -3.67 -15.40 8.02
N CYS A 90 -3.76 -14.14 8.42
CA CYS A 90 -2.55 -13.41 8.80
C CYS A 90 -2.00 -14.01 10.08
N ASN A 91 -0.69 -14.25 10.13
CA ASN A 91 -0.04 -14.69 11.36
C ASN A 91 0.11 -13.49 12.31
N SER A 92 -1.04 -12.97 12.76
CA SER A 92 -1.17 -11.89 13.75
C SER A 92 -0.74 -12.36 15.15
N ARG A 93 -0.40 -13.65 15.30
CA ARG A 93 0.21 -14.21 16.52
C ARG A 93 1.71 -13.93 16.65
N ARG A 94 2.27 -13.01 15.86
CA ARG A 94 3.41 -12.21 16.35
C ARG A 94 2.86 -10.90 16.88
N GLU A 95 2.55 -10.91 18.18
CA GLU A 95 2.71 -9.73 19.02
C GLU A 95 4.03 -9.04 18.61
N PRO A 96 4.08 -7.69 18.46
CA PRO A 96 5.32 -7.02 18.10
C PRO A 96 6.39 -7.55 19.04
N THR A 97 7.47 -8.09 18.48
CA THR A 97 8.45 -8.81 19.28
C THR A 97 9.00 -7.84 20.33
N THR A 98 9.51 -8.35 21.46
CA THR A 98 10.13 -7.48 22.46
C THR A 98 11.16 -6.55 21.82
N THR A 99 11.83 -7.01 20.77
CA THR A 99 12.72 -6.23 19.92
C THR A 99 12.01 -5.13 19.13
N ASP A 100 10.87 -5.38 18.47
CA ASP A 100 10.11 -4.35 17.76
C ASP A 100 9.58 -3.26 18.71
N LYS A 101 9.09 -3.65 19.89
CA LYS A 101 8.66 -2.69 20.92
C LYS A 101 9.84 -1.84 21.43
N LEU A 102 11.02 -2.45 21.56
CA LEU A 102 12.24 -1.75 21.96
C LEU A 102 12.76 -0.84 20.84
N ILE A 103 12.70 -1.26 19.58
CA ILE A 103 13.09 -0.45 18.42
C ILE A 103 12.15 0.75 18.30
N GLN A 104 10.83 0.54 18.39
CA GLN A 104 9.87 1.64 18.37
C GLN A 104 10.12 2.63 19.51
N LYS A 105 10.30 2.14 20.73
CA LYS A 105 10.61 3.00 21.89
C LYS A 105 11.95 3.73 21.72
N SER A 106 12.94 3.09 21.10
CA SER A 106 14.22 3.73 20.81
C SER A 106 14.08 4.84 19.77
N GLN A 107 13.26 4.64 18.75
CA GLN A 107 12.98 5.64 17.72
C GLN A 107 12.22 6.84 18.32
N GLU A 108 11.21 6.60 19.17
CA GLU A 108 10.49 7.66 19.88
C GLU A 108 11.42 8.53 20.73
N MET A 109 12.39 7.95 21.43
CA MET A 109 13.40 8.72 22.18
C MET A 109 14.37 9.51 21.28
N LEU A 110 14.70 8.96 20.10
CA LEU A 110 15.53 9.66 19.13
C LEU A 110 14.79 10.85 18.54
N ASP A 111 13.51 10.68 18.18
CA ASP A 111 12.69 11.74 17.61
C ASP A 111 12.47 12.88 18.64
N GLU A 112 12.19 12.56 19.91
CA GLU A 112 12.11 13.56 20.98
C GLU A 112 13.44 14.32 21.18
N GLY A 113 14.57 13.61 21.09
CA GLY A 113 15.90 14.20 21.20
C GLY A 113 16.22 15.14 20.03
N VAL A 114 15.83 14.76 18.81
CA VAL A 114 16.00 15.57 17.61
C VAL A 114 15.13 16.83 17.68
N ASP A 115 13.88 16.72 18.12
CA ASP A 115 12.97 17.85 18.24
C ASP A 115 13.47 18.87 19.27
N LYS A 116 13.91 18.43 20.45
CA LYS A 116 14.54 19.32 21.45
C LYS A 116 15.84 19.94 20.95
N GLY A 117 16.65 19.17 20.24
CA GLY A 117 17.88 19.67 19.64
C GLY A 117 17.60 20.79 18.63
N LYS A 118 16.55 20.63 17.82
CA LYS A 118 16.11 21.65 16.86
C LYS A 118 15.61 22.92 17.56
N GLU A 119 14.82 22.79 18.62
CA GLU A 119 14.33 23.93 19.41
C GLU A 119 15.49 24.78 19.98
N LEU A 120 16.55 24.13 20.47
CA LEU A 120 17.75 24.83 20.95
C LEU A 120 18.55 25.50 19.84
N LEU A 121 18.54 24.93 18.63
CA LEU A 121 19.19 25.55 17.47
C LEU A 121 18.41 26.78 17.02
N ASP A 122 17.08 26.69 16.95
CA ASP A 122 16.21 27.82 16.60
C ASP A 122 16.39 28.97 17.62
N GLU A 123 16.41 28.69 18.93
CA GLU A 123 16.66 29.70 19.98
C GLU A 123 18.08 30.31 19.89
N GLY A 124 19.07 29.51 19.49
CA GLY A 124 20.43 29.98 19.25
C GLY A 124 20.54 30.89 18.02
N GLU A 125 19.85 30.58 16.94
CA GLU A 125 19.80 31.41 15.73
C GLU A 125 19.12 32.76 16.01
N ASP A 126 18.02 32.78 16.77
CA ASP A 126 17.32 34.02 17.17
C ASP A 126 18.25 34.97 17.95
N LEU A 127 19.05 34.44 18.89
CA LEU A 127 20.02 35.24 19.65
C LEU A 127 21.18 35.76 18.79
N LEU A 128 21.60 34.97 17.80
CA LEU A 128 22.62 35.39 16.84
C LEU A 128 22.10 36.52 15.95
N ASP A 129 20.87 36.42 15.47
CA ASP A 129 20.23 37.48 14.68
C ASP A 129 20.07 38.77 15.49
N GLU A 130 19.63 38.68 16.75
CA GLU A 130 19.55 39.84 17.66
C GLU A 130 20.94 40.46 17.93
N GLY A 131 21.96 39.63 18.14
CA GLY A 131 23.33 40.07 18.35
C GLY A 131 23.92 40.77 17.12
N VAL A 132 23.68 40.23 15.92
CA VAL A 132 24.10 40.82 14.65
C VAL A 132 23.38 42.16 14.40
N GLU A 133 22.10 42.28 14.77
CA GLU A 133 21.37 43.55 14.69
C GLU A 133 21.99 44.63 15.59
N LYS A 134 22.24 44.30 16.86
CA LYS A 134 22.86 45.22 17.82
C LYS A 134 24.26 45.69 17.40
N VAL A 135 25.03 44.84 16.72
CA VAL A 135 26.35 45.21 16.19
C VAL A 135 26.23 46.17 15.00
N LYS A 136 25.22 46.03 14.14
CA LYS A 136 24.99 46.97 13.03
C LYS A 136 24.70 48.39 13.51
N GLU A 137 24.05 48.55 14.66
CA GLU A 137 23.75 49.87 15.25
C GLU A 137 24.99 50.58 15.83
N LEU A 138 26.13 49.89 15.95
CA LEU A 138 27.38 50.43 16.52
C LEU A 138 28.38 50.96 15.47
N PHE A 139 28.11 50.76 14.17
CA PHE A 139 28.97 51.19 13.06
C PHE A 139 28.20 52.01 12.03
#